data_AF-A0A7D7QBC8-F1
#
_entry.id   AF-A0A7D7QBC8-F1
#
_cell.length_a   1.000
_cell.length_b   1.000
_cell.length_c   1.000
_cell.angle_alpha   90.00
_cell.angle_beta   90.00
_cell.angle_gamma   90.00
#
_symmetry.space_group_name_H-M   'P 1'
#
loop_
_entity.id
_entity.type
_entity.pdbx_description
1 polymer ?
#
loop_
_entity_poly.entity_id
_entity_poly.type
_entity_poly.pdbx_seq_one_letter_code
_entity_poly.pdbx_strand_id
1 'polypeptide(L)'
;MSITPKGTSVLELYRLYRTEKLIVNRRYQRKLVWTKSEKTRLIESLLLNYPIPLILLGVFNDSDGEEVYEIIDGMQRLNAIFSFIENEFSVQEKYFDVTKHPFAYELSQAKVFKPVDATKYTCWDSDICAKFLEYSVAVTIYRANLIDEIEDIFNRINSNGKHLSPQEVRQAGVTTKFSTLVRFLAAEIRGDVSREELPLTEMPEISIDAKSIDLGYGVYAEDTFWCNQGILRISGLRDSEDEQLLADIILSIALGEPFAASKENFDAYYGKGDNNKSDKIELAIAKYGEDNLQQDIKTVLSHIINAINAVNISKQNNFLRNILSRKSGGSNPVKEPFYTLFMSFYELLIKESKEPFEYEKVFAAVQNLITKIKMSPTVKTENRIDNIGLTKGLIQNYFKHSNSPTRSSGSYAIDFENYLRRSKTEAPNYDFKQGLYTLEEKNRRFDEQNLEKIIQNIAAIANLGKGKKGYIFIGVTDKEQDTQRIEKLDNITAPRFFTFGIVGLEREARLKDISLDDYILSISRKIRDSKLPEWLKTAVNTSLTPLTYMEHTVLMIEIKAGNEPVWYGDKLYIRDGHEKKPQEVSGGQTAAVYNLFR
;
A
#
# COMPACT_ATOMS: atom_id res chain seq x y z
N MET A 1 -14.30 -4.03 37.34
CA MET A 1 -15.00 -5.18 36.73
C MET A 1 -14.01 -6.33 36.67
N SER A 2 -14.35 -7.53 37.14
CA SER A 2 -13.45 -8.69 37.00
C SER A 2 -13.42 -9.10 35.53
N ILE A 3 -12.26 -9.01 34.89
CA ILE A 3 -12.07 -9.48 33.53
C ILE A 3 -11.87 -11.00 33.63
N THR A 4 -12.92 -11.78 33.33
CA THR A 4 -12.87 -13.24 33.42
C THR A 4 -12.89 -13.84 32.01
N PRO A 5 -11.94 -14.73 31.66
CA PRO A 5 -11.98 -15.44 30.38
C PRO A 5 -13.25 -16.26 30.25
N LYS A 6 -13.93 -16.16 29.11
CA LYS A 6 -15.11 -16.95 28.73
C LYS A 6 -14.72 -17.96 27.65
N GLY A 7 -15.19 -19.19 27.80
CA GLY A 7 -15.10 -20.19 26.74
C GLY A 7 -15.99 -19.81 25.56
N THR A 8 -15.41 -19.66 24.37
CA THR A 8 -16.12 -19.41 23.11
C THR A 8 -15.73 -20.49 22.12
N SER A 9 -16.71 -21.16 21.51
CA SER A 9 -16.43 -22.24 20.56
C SER A 9 -15.82 -21.70 19.26
N VAL A 10 -15.03 -22.54 18.59
CA VAL A 10 -14.52 -22.25 17.23
C VAL A 10 -15.67 -21.94 16.27
N LEU A 11 -16.81 -22.64 16.40
CA LEU A 11 -18.04 -22.39 15.64
C LEU A 11 -18.51 -20.94 15.73
N GLU A 12 -18.61 -20.39 16.95
CA GLU A 12 -19.08 -19.01 17.15
C GLU A 12 -18.04 -17.99 16.68
N LEU A 13 -16.76 -18.25 16.92
CA LEU A 13 -15.68 -17.39 16.43
C LEU A 13 -15.64 -17.32 14.90
N TYR A 14 -15.90 -18.43 14.21
CA TYR A 14 -15.99 -18.46 12.75
C TYR A 14 -17.18 -17.64 12.22
N ARG A 15 -18.30 -17.64 12.96
CA ARG A 15 -19.44 -16.78 12.62
C ARG A 15 -19.06 -15.30 12.72
N LEU A 16 -18.44 -14.87 13.82
CA LEU A 16 -17.98 -13.49 13.98
C LEU A 16 -16.99 -13.06 12.89
N TYR A 17 -16.10 -13.98 12.49
CA TYR A 17 -15.19 -13.77 11.36
C TYR A 17 -15.94 -13.50 10.06
N ARG A 18 -16.88 -14.35 9.67
CA ARG A 18 -17.60 -14.24 8.40
C ARG A 18 -18.73 -13.22 8.37
N THR A 19 -19.18 -12.74 9.51
CA THR A 19 -20.05 -11.55 9.62
C THR A 19 -19.26 -10.27 9.83
N GLU A 20 -17.94 -10.29 9.60
CA GLU A 20 -17.05 -9.12 9.66
C GLU A 20 -17.04 -8.39 11.02
N LYS A 21 -17.41 -9.09 12.10
CA LYS A 21 -17.46 -8.53 13.46
C LYS A 21 -16.13 -8.58 14.19
N LEU A 22 -15.12 -9.25 13.64
CA LEU A 22 -13.75 -9.27 14.16
C LEU A 22 -12.91 -8.23 13.42
N ILE A 23 -12.53 -7.16 14.09
CA ILE A 23 -11.82 -6.02 13.52
C ILE A 23 -10.34 -6.07 13.91
N VAL A 24 -9.47 -5.75 12.97
CA VAL A 24 -8.02 -5.62 13.18
C VAL A 24 -7.63 -4.16 13.07
N ASN A 25 -6.91 -3.68 14.08
CA ASN A 25 -6.31 -2.35 14.08
C ASN A 25 -4.85 -2.44 13.63
N ARG A 26 -4.59 -1.93 12.43
CA ARG A 26 -3.29 -2.01 11.76
C ARG A 26 -2.24 -1.09 12.35
N ARG A 27 -2.57 -0.19 13.29
CA ARG A 27 -1.57 0.62 13.99
C ARG A 27 -0.56 -0.26 14.72
N TYR A 28 -1.05 -1.38 15.25
CA TYR A 28 -0.26 -2.30 16.06
C TYR A 28 -0.40 -3.78 15.66
N GLN A 29 -1.40 -4.16 14.85
CA GLN A 29 -1.54 -5.52 14.25
C GLN A 29 -1.52 -5.48 12.72
N ARG A 30 -0.33 -5.48 12.12
CA ARG A 30 -0.15 -5.02 10.73
C ARG A 30 -0.32 -6.07 9.65
N LYS A 31 0.02 -7.32 9.94
CA LYS A 31 0.18 -8.38 8.94
C LYS A 31 0.12 -9.77 9.56
N LEU A 32 -0.33 -10.74 8.78
CA LEU A 32 -0.23 -12.16 9.09
C LEU A 32 1.20 -12.64 8.80
N VAL A 33 1.91 -13.11 9.82
CA VAL A 33 3.34 -13.51 9.71
C VAL A 33 3.58 -14.99 9.97
N TRP A 34 2.57 -15.71 10.48
CA TRP A 34 2.69 -17.13 10.77
C TRP A 34 2.86 -17.97 9.50
N THR A 35 3.92 -18.78 9.50
CA THR A 35 4.20 -19.79 8.49
C THR A 35 3.17 -20.93 8.54
N LYS A 36 3.04 -21.69 7.44
CA LYS A 36 2.22 -22.92 7.41
C LYS A 36 2.56 -23.85 8.59
N SER A 37 3.84 -24.00 8.95
CA SER A 37 4.26 -24.85 10.07
C SER A 37 3.74 -24.36 11.43
N GLU A 38 3.73 -23.05 11.67
CA GLU A 38 3.15 -22.45 12.89
C GLU A 38 1.64 -22.62 12.93
N LYS A 39 0.96 -22.37 11.81
CA LYS A 39 -0.49 -22.63 11.67
C LYS A 39 -0.81 -24.10 11.96
N THR A 40 -0.09 -25.05 11.35
CA THR A 40 -0.26 -26.50 11.55
C THR A 40 -0.12 -26.89 13.02
N ARG A 41 0.91 -26.42 13.73
CA ARG A 41 1.11 -26.73 15.16
C ARG A 41 -0.02 -26.24 16.05
N LEU A 42 -0.60 -25.07 15.74
CA LEU A 42 -1.78 -24.60 16.45
C LEU A 42 -2.96 -25.54 16.22
N ILE A 43 -3.25 -25.89 14.96
CA ILE A 43 -4.38 -26.78 14.65
C ILE A 43 -4.19 -28.16 15.29
N GLU A 44 -2.99 -28.72 15.28
CA GLU A 44 -2.68 -29.96 16.00
C GLU A 44 -2.99 -29.85 17.50
N SER A 45 -2.71 -28.70 18.11
CA SER A 45 -3.05 -28.45 19.52
C SER A 45 -4.56 -28.46 19.76
N LEU A 46 -5.36 -27.87 18.85
CA LEU A 46 -6.82 -27.90 18.93
C LEU A 46 -7.37 -29.32 18.75
N LEU A 47 -6.85 -30.07 17.77
CA LEU A 47 -7.25 -31.45 17.49
C LEU A 47 -6.94 -32.40 18.66
N LEU A 48 -5.85 -32.13 19.41
CA LEU A 48 -5.46 -32.86 20.62
C LEU A 48 -6.13 -32.33 21.90
N ASN A 49 -7.00 -31.32 21.78
CA ASN A 49 -7.66 -30.64 22.89
C ASN A 49 -6.68 -30.06 23.94
N TYR A 50 -5.51 -29.61 23.50
CA TYR A 50 -4.53 -28.92 24.34
C TYR A 50 -4.93 -27.45 24.54
N PRO A 51 -4.62 -26.87 25.72
CA PRO A 51 -4.91 -25.46 25.97
C PRO A 51 -4.01 -24.58 25.07
N ILE A 52 -4.64 -23.63 24.37
CA ILE A 52 -3.92 -22.57 23.66
C ILE A 52 -3.95 -21.26 24.47
N PRO A 53 -3.02 -20.32 24.21
CA PRO A 53 -3.10 -19.00 24.81
C PRO A 53 -4.44 -18.31 24.49
N LEU A 54 -4.97 -17.59 25.47
CA LEU A 54 -6.27 -16.92 25.36
C LEU A 54 -6.30 -15.91 24.20
N ILE A 55 -7.47 -15.64 23.66
CA ILE A 55 -7.72 -14.54 22.73
C ILE A 55 -8.19 -13.35 23.55
N LEU A 56 -7.68 -12.16 23.23
CA LEU A 56 -8.10 -10.92 23.87
C LEU A 56 -8.77 -10.02 22.85
N LEU A 57 -10.00 -9.62 23.13
CA LEU A 57 -10.82 -8.76 22.27
C LEU A 57 -11.22 -7.48 23.01
N GLY A 58 -11.20 -6.35 22.33
CA GLY A 58 -11.86 -5.10 22.73
C GLY A 58 -13.27 -5.05 22.14
N VAL A 59 -14.24 -4.46 22.83
CA VAL A 59 -15.61 -4.25 22.29
C VAL A 59 -15.88 -2.77 22.09
N PHE A 60 -16.41 -2.44 20.92
CA PHE A 60 -16.98 -1.14 20.60
C PHE A 60 -18.24 -1.32 19.74
N ASN A 61 -19.01 -0.25 19.57
CA ASN A 61 -20.16 -0.24 18.67
C ASN A 61 -19.74 0.38 17.34
N ASP A 62 -20.14 -0.24 16.24
CA ASP A 62 -19.96 0.34 14.92
C ASP A 62 -20.93 1.52 14.68
N SER A 63 -20.90 2.09 13.47
CA SER A 63 -21.75 3.22 13.08
C SER A 63 -23.25 2.92 13.12
N ASP A 64 -23.63 1.64 13.02
CA ASP A 64 -25.00 1.16 13.04
C ASP A 64 -25.46 0.76 14.46
N GLY A 65 -24.55 0.84 15.45
CA GLY A 65 -24.81 0.53 16.85
C GLY A 65 -24.64 -0.95 17.20
N GLU A 66 -24.09 -1.75 16.30
CA GLU A 66 -23.83 -3.18 16.52
C GLU A 66 -22.49 -3.39 17.24
N GLU A 67 -22.44 -4.36 18.16
CA GLU A 67 -21.18 -4.73 18.82
C GLU A 67 -20.22 -5.38 17.81
N VAL A 68 -19.02 -4.84 17.73
CA VAL A 68 -17.86 -5.35 17.00
C VAL A 68 -16.67 -5.53 17.95
N TYR A 69 -15.75 -6.41 17.56
CA TYR A 69 -14.67 -6.88 18.42
C TYR A 69 -13.30 -6.56 17.82
N GLU A 70 -12.57 -5.61 18.41
CA GLU A 70 -11.17 -5.34 18.07
C GLU A 70 -10.28 -6.48 18.58
N ILE A 71 -9.45 -7.06 17.73
CA ILE A 71 -8.51 -8.09 18.17
C ILE A 71 -7.31 -7.42 18.83
N ILE A 72 -7.14 -7.61 20.14
CA ILE A 72 -5.97 -7.11 20.89
C ILE A 72 -4.86 -8.15 20.85
N ASP A 73 -5.18 -9.41 21.10
CA ASP A 73 -4.24 -10.53 20.97
C ASP A 73 -4.92 -11.76 20.38
N GLY A 74 -4.16 -12.51 19.58
CA GLY A 74 -4.62 -13.75 18.97
C GLY A 74 -5.01 -13.67 17.49
N MET A 75 -4.74 -12.56 16.80
CA MET A 75 -4.99 -12.40 15.36
C MET A 75 -4.45 -13.59 14.53
N GLN A 76 -3.20 -13.99 14.75
CA GLN A 76 -2.59 -15.11 14.01
C GLN A 76 -3.24 -16.45 14.36
N ARG A 77 -3.68 -16.62 15.63
CA ARG A 77 -4.37 -17.85 16.08
C ARG A 77 -5.74 -17.97 15.44
N LEU A 78 -6.52 -16.90 15.46
CA LEU A 78 -7.82 -16.81 14.80
C LEU A 78 -7.69 -17.08 13.30
N ASN A 79 -6.76 -16.40 12.62
CA ASN A 79 -6.51 -16.63 11.20
C ASN A 79 -6.14 -18.10 10.91
N ALA A 80 -5.25 -18.72 11.69
CA ALA A 80 -4.88 -20.12 11.48
C ALA A 80 -6.09 -21.07 11.59
N ILE A 81 -6.96 -20.85 12.59
CA ILE A 81 -8.19 -21.64 12.80
C ILE A 81 -9.12 -21.51 11.59
N PHE A 82 -9.38 -20.28 11.13
CA PHE A 82 -10.32 -20.04 10.03
C PHE A 82 -9.77 -20.48 8.67
N SER A 83 -8.48 -20.22 8.40
CA SER A 83 -7.77 -20.72 7.22
C SER A 83 -7.83 -22.26 7.10
N PHE A 84 -7.86 -22.98 8.22
CA PHE A 84 -7.99 -24.45 8.21
C PHE A 84 -9.41 -24.90 7.84
N ILE A 85 -10.44 -24.25 8.43
CA ILE A 85 -11.86 -24.48 8.08
C ILE A 85 -12.07 -24.26 6.58
N GLU A 86 -11.40 -23.26 6.01
CA GLU A 86 -11.55 -22.85 4.60
C GLU A 86 -10.63 -23.59 3.63
N ASN A 87 -9.91 -24.59 4.14
CA ASN A 87 -9.03 -25.46 3.39
C ASN A 87 -7.84 -24.76 2.71
N GLU A 88 -7.34 -23.64 3.25
CA GLU A 88 -6.14 -22.99 2.74
C GLU A 88 -4.87 -23.83 2.93
N PHE A 89 -4.87 -24.74 3.91
CA PHE A 89 -3.76 -25.65 4.16
C PHE A 89 -4.22 -26.97 4.80
N SER A 90 -3.45 -28.04 4.56
CA SER A 90 -3.62 -29.34 5.20
C SER A 90 -2.84 -29.46 6.52
N VAL A 91 -3.36 -30.29 7.42
CA VAL A 91 -2.69 -30.75 8.65
C VAL A 91 -2.58 -32.26 8.56
N GLN A 92 -1.36 -32.79 8.64
CA GLN A 92 -1.09 -34.23 8.43
C GLN A 92 -1.67 -34.75 7.11
N GLU A 93 -1.55 -33.96 6.04
CA GLU A 93 -2.10 -34.23 4.70
C GLU A 93 -3.63 -34.42 4.64
N LYS A 94 -4.34 -33.95 5.67
CA LYS A 94 -5.81 -33.94 5.74
C LYS A 94 -6.36 -32.52 5.84
N TYR A 95 -7.47 -32.27 5.15
CA TYR A 95 -8.21 -31.01 5.17
C TYR A 95 -9.45 -31.08 6.07
N PHE A 96 -9.97 -29.93 6.49
CA PHE A 96 -11.25 -29.87 7.19
C PHE A 96 -12.40 -30.23 6.23
N ASP A 97 -13.33 -31.09 6.66
CA ASP A 97 -14.53 -31.38 5.88
C ASP A 97 -15.55 -30.22 6.05
N VAL A 98 -15.56 -29.31 5.07
CA VAL A 98 -16.39 -28.10 5.08
C VAL A 98 -17.88 -28.42 5.24
N THR A 99 -18.35 -29.59 4.78
CA THR A 99 -19.75 -30.01 4.90
C THR A 99 -20.21 -30.16 6.35
N LYS A 100 -19.26 -30.27 7.30
CA LYS A 100 -19.52 -30.42 8.73
C LYS A 100 -19.78 -29.11 9.45
N HIS A 101 -19.58 -27.99 8.77
CA HIS A 101 -19.93 -26.67 9.28
C HIS A 101 -21.01 -26.06 8.36
N PRO A 102 -22.30 -26.07 8.75
CA PRO A 102 -23.40 -25.63 7.87
C PRO A 102 -23.18 -24.24 7.27
N PHE A 103 -22.76 -23.27 8.08
CA PHE A 103 -22.48 -21.91 7.61
C PHE A 103 -21.27 -21.83 6.66
N ALA A 104 -20.15 -22.51 6.95
CA ALA A 104 -19.01 -22.55 6.03
C ALA A 104 -19.36 -23.26 4.72
N TYR A 105 -20.18 -24.31 4.78
CA TYR A 105 -20.68 -25.01 3.61
C TYR A 105 -21.53 -24.08 2.72
N GLU A 106 -22.48 -23.36 3.30
CA GLU A 106 -23.30 -22.37 2.58
C GLU A 106 -22.42 -21.30 1.90
N LEU A 107 -21.44 -20.75 2.62
CA LEU A 107 -20.49 -19.77 2.09
C LEU A 107 -19.63 -20.34 0.95
N SER A 108 -19.21 -21.61 1.05
CA SER A 108 -18.47 -22.30 -0.02
C SER A 108 -19.32 -22.44 -1.30
N GLN A 109 -20.62 -22.73 -1.16
CA GLN A 109 -21.57 -22.84 -2.28
C GLN A 109 -21.85 -21.47 -2.92
N ALA A 110 -21.87 -20.41 -2.11
CA ALA A 110 -21.91 -19.01 -2.56
C ALA A 110 -20.58 -18.51 -3.16
N LYS A 111 -19.56 -19.36 -3.25
CA LYS A 111 -18.21 -19.06 -3.79
C LYS A 111 -17.46 -17.97 -3.03
N VAL A 112 -17.77 -17.79 -1.74
CA VAL A 112 -17.01 -16.89 -0.86
C VAL A 112 -15.57 -17.38 -0.67
N PHE A 113 -15.38 -18.70 -0.61
CA PHE A 113 -14.08 -19.36 -0.68
C PHE A 113 -14.21 -20.69 -1.45
N LYS A 114 -13.07 -21.28 -1.83
CA LYS A 114 -13.03 -22.51 -2.62
C LYS A 114 -12.60 -23.71 -1.77
N PRO A 115 -13.48 -24.67 -1.45
CA PRO A 115 -13.11 -25.86 -0.69
C PRO A 115 -12.25 -26.80 -1.54
N VAL A 116 -11.52 -27.71 -0.89
CA VAL A 116 -10.76 -28.73 -1.63
C VAL A 116 -11.69 -29.75 -2.27
N ASP A 117 -11.24 -30.31 -3.40
CA ASP A 117 -11.91 -31.41 -4.08
C ASP A 117 -11.75 -32.69 -3.25
N ALA A 118 -12.80 -33.10 -2.53
CA ALA A 118 -12.80 -34.28 -1.68
C ALA A 118 -12.56 -35.60 -2.46
N THR A 119 -12.62 -35.60 -3.79
CA THR A 119 -12.23 -36.76 -4.61
C THR A 119 -10.71 -36.88 -4.80
N LYS A 120 -9.98 -35.77 -4.60
CA LYS A 120 -8.52 -35.67 -4.79
C LYS A 120 -7.76 -35.58 -3.48
N TYR A 121 -8.39 -35.04 -2.45
CA TYR A 121 -7.76 -34.77 -1.16
C TYR A 121 -8.51 -35.47 -0.02
N THR A 122 -7.74 -35.94 0.96
CA THR A 122 -8.28 -36.58 2.16
C THR A 122 -8.77 -35.52 3.14
N CYS A 123 -9.95 -35.74 3.71
CA CYS A 123 -10.49 -34.90 4.78
C CYS A 123 -10.42 -35.61 6.14
N TRP A 124 -10.50 -34.84 7.23
CA TRP A 124 -10.66 -35.37 8.58
C TRP A 124 -12.05 -35.99 8.77
N ASP A 125 -12.12 -37.01 9.63
CA ASP A 125 -13.37 -37.69 9.95
C ASP A 125 -14.38 -36.74 10.59
N SER A 126 -15.66 -37.04 10.41
CA SER A 126 -16.78 -36.21 10.89
C SER A 126 -16.69 -35.91 12.38
N ASP A 127 -16.34 -36.91 13.20
CA ASP A 127 -16.24 -36.76 14.66
C ASP A 127 -15.09 -35.86 15.07
N ILE A 128 -14.00 -35.87 14.31
CA ILE A 128 -12.82 -35.02 14.55
C ILE A 128 -13.16 -33.57 14.18
N CYS A 129 -13.83 -33.36 13.05
CA CYS A 129 -14.30 -32.03 12.64
C CYS A 129 -15.29 -31.44 13.66
N ALA A 130 -16.22 -32.23 14.18
CA ALA A 130 -17.16 -31.79 15.21
C ALA A 130 -16.42 -31.36 16.50
N LYS A 131 -15.50 -32.20 17.01
CA LYS A 131 -14.68 -31.87 18.18
C LYS A 131 -13.85 -30.60 17.99
N PHE A 132 -13.31 -30.40 16.79
CA PHE A 132 -12.57 -29.18 16.45
C PHE A 132 -13.47 -27.94 16.52
N LEU A 133 -14.70 -27.99 15.99
CA LEU A 133 -15.65 -26.87 16.03
C LEU A 133 -16.15 -26.56 17.46
N GLU A 134 -16.29 -27.60 18.28
CA GLU A 134 -16.72 -27.51 19.68
C GLU A 134 -15.60 -27.05 20.63
N TYR A 135 -14.34 -27.06 20.17
CA TYR A 135 -13.20 -26.62 20.98
C TYR A 135 -13.46 -25.22 21.56
N SER A 136 -13.44 -25.13 22.88
CA SER A 136 -13.73 -23.89 23.61
C SER A 136 -12.45 -23.06 23.78
N VAL A 137 -12.27 -22.08 22.90
CA VAL A 137 -11.19 -21.10 23.00
C VAL A 137 -11.45 -20.19 24.20
N ALA A 138 -10.44 -19.98 25.05
CA ALA A 138 -10.51 -19.00 26.12
C ALA A 138 -10.46 -17.58 25.51
N VAL A 139 -11.59 -16.85 25.57
CA VAL A 139 -11.70 -15.49 25.06
C VAL A 139 -11.92 -14.53 26.21
N THR A 140 -11.09 -13.50 26.29
CA THR A 140 -11.26 -12.42 27.25
C THR A 140 -11.75 -11.19 26.49
N ILE A 141 -12.83 -10.59 26.97
CA ILE A 141 -13.42 -9.40 26.35
C ILE A 141 -13.20 -8.21 27.28
N TYR A 142 -12.52 -7.20 26.77
CA TYR A 142 -12.31 -5.93 27.42
C TYR A 142 -13.28 -4.88 26.84
N ARG A 143 -14.11 -4.28 27.69
CA ARG A 143 -14.94 -3.13 27.31
C ARG A 143 -14.15 -1.87 27.63
N ALA A 144 -13.48 -1.33 26.62
CA ALA A 144 -12.74 -0.07 26.76
C ALA A 144 -13.73 1.10 26.71
N ASN A 145 -13.45 2.16 27.48
CA ASN A 145 -14.20 3.41 27.36
C ASN A 145 -13.54 4.36 26.35
N LEU A 146 -12.25 4.16 26.10
CA LEU A 146 -11.41 4.94 25.18
C LEU A 146 -10.54 4.00 24.35
N ILE A 147 -10.33 4.33 23.08
CA ILE A 147 -9.47 3.56 22.17
C ILE A 147 -8.03 3.45 22.69
N ASP A 148 -7.52 4.49 23.35
CA ASP A 148 -6.16 4.50 23.91
C ASP A 148 -5.93 3.41 24.98
N GLU A 149 -6.98 2.98 25.69
CA GLU A 149 -6.89 1.90 26.69
C GLU A 149 -6.58 0.55 26.02
N ILE A 150 -7.12 0.32 24.82
CA ILE A 150 -6.90 -0.91 24.04
C ILE A 150 -5.43 -0.98 23.58
N GLU A 151 -4.90 0.13 23.06
CA GLU A 151 -3.50 0.24 22.64
C GLU A 151 -2.53 0.00 23.80
N ASP A 152 -2.82 0.55 24.98
CA ASP A 152 -2.01 0.35 26.19
C ASP A 152 -1.98 -1.11 26.65
N ILE A 153 -3.13 -1.80 26.60
CA ILE A 153 -3.22 -3.23 26.92
C ILE A 153 -2.42 -4.06 25.91
N PHE A 154 -2.53 -3.75 24.62
CA PHE A 154 -1.72 -4.39 23.58
C PHE A 154 -0.23 -4.27 23.88
N ASN A 155 0.24 -3.06 24.20
CA ASN A 155 1.65 -2.79 24.47
C ASN A 155 2.17 -3.62 25.65
N ARG A 156 1.39 -3.69 26.74
CA ARG A 156 1.78 -4.39 27.97
C ARG A 156 1.83 -5.92 27.82
N ILE A 157 0.95 -6.48 27.01
CA ILE A 157 0.92 -7.94 26.76
C ILE A 157 2.12 -8.33 25.90
N ASN A 158 2.38 -7.56 24.84
CA ASN A 158 3.42 -7.88 23.87
C ASN A 158 4.84 -7.47 24.32
N SER A 159 4.99 -6.65 25.37
CA SER A 159 6.30 -6.26 25.90
C SER A 159 6.99 -7.35 26.73
N ASN A 160 6.23 -8.31 27.29
CA ASN A 160 6.74 -9.26 28.30
C ASN A 160 6.96 -10.70 27.80
N GLY A 161 6.51 -11.04 26.60
CA GLY A 161 6.68 -12.35 25.97
C GLY A 161 7.02 -12.19 24.50
N LYS A 162 8.15 -12.72 24.05
CA LYS A 162 8.72 -12.46 22.72
C LYS A 162 7.75 -12.79 21.58
N HIS A 163 7.15 -11.78 20.95
CA HIS A 163 6.42 -11.93 19.67
C HIS A 163 6.51 -10.74 18.69
N LEU A 164 7.07 -9.59 19.08
CA LEU A 164 7.25 -8.43 18.20
C LEU A 164 8.73 -8.21 17.83
N SER A 165 8.99 -7.77 16.60
CA SER A 165 10.32 -7.32 16.18
C SER A 165 10.74 -6.06 16.95
N PRO A 166 12.05 -5.73 17.03
CA PRO A 166 12.48 -4.49 17.67
C PRO A 166 11.80 -3.24 17.11
N GLN A 167 11.52 -3.21 15.81
CA GLN A 167 10.86 -2.08 15.16
C GLN A 167 9.36 -2.02 15.48
N GLU A 168 8.70 -3.18 15.53
CA GLU A 168 7.30 -3.26 15.96
C GLU A 168 7.13 -2.84 17.42
N VAL A 169 8.04 -3.29 18.29
CA VAL A 169 8.10 -2.84 19.68
C VAL A 169 8.23 -1.33 19.75
N ARG A 170 9.11 -0.70 18.95
CA ARG A 170 9.27 0.77 18.96
C ARG A 170 8.01 1.52 18.59
N GLN A 171 7.27 1.05 17.59
CA GLN A 171 6.10 1.75 17.11
C GLN A 171 4.83 1.47 17.90
N ALA A 172 4.80 0.39 18.67
CA ALA A 172 3.68 0.05 19.54
C ALA A 172 3.42 1.20 20.53
N GLY A 173 2.21 1.78 20.46
CA GLY A 173 1.76 2.93 21.27
C GLY A 173 2.35 4.29 20.91
N VAL A 174 3.11 4.41 19.82
CA VAL A 174 3.77 5.69 19.47
C VAL A 174 3.00 6.39 18.34
N THR A 175 2.44 7.55 18.66
CA THR A 175 1.61 8.40 17.77
C THR A 175 2.34 9.65 17.27
N THR A 176 3.65 9.76 17.47
CA THR A 176 4.45 10.90 17.01
C THR A 176 4.45 11.05 15.48
N LYS A 177 4.73 12.25 14.96
CA LYS A 177 4.78 12.49 13.50
C LYS A 177 5.83 11.62 12.84
N PHE A 178 7.00 11.47 13.49
CA PHE A 178 8.04 10.55 13.03
C PHE A 178 7.53 9.11 12.86
N SER A 179 6.88 8.57 13.88
CA SER A 179 6.35 7.19 13.85
C SER A 179 5.30 7.02 12.76
N THR A 180 4.39 8.00 12.64
CA THR A 180 3.33 8.01 11.62
C THR A 180 3.90 8.11 10.21
N LEU A 181 4.88 8.97 9.97
CA LEU A 181 5.54 9.12 8.68
C LEU A 181 6.27 7.84 8.25
N VAL A 182 6.97 7.18 9.18
CA VAL A 182 7.62 5.88 8.90
C VAL A 182 6.59 4.84 8.48
N ARG A 183 5.48 4.71 9.24
CA ARG A 183 4.39 3.77 8.91
C ARG A 183 3.78 4.05 7.55
N PHE A 184 3.46 5.31 7.31
CA PHE A 184 2.82 5.76 6.09
C PHE A 184 3.68 5.45 4.86
N LEU A 185 4.95 5.85 4.86
CA LEU A 185 5.88 5.56 3.78
C LEU A 185 6.11 4.06 3.59
N ALA A 186 6.22 3.29 4.68
CA ALA A 186 6.42 1.84 4.59
C ALA A 186 5.22 1.14 3.93
N ALA A 187 3.99 1.50 4.33
CA ALA A 187 2.76 0.96 3.75
C ALA A 187 2.65 1.31 2.26
N GLU A 188 2.91 2.57 1.89
CA GLU A 188 2.86 3.00 0.50
C GLU A 188 3.91 2.32 -0.39
N ILE A 189 5.14 2.14 0.09
CA ILE A 189 6.21 1.50 -0.68
C ILE A 189 5.96 -0.02 -0.82
N ARG A 190 5.32 -0.65 0.18
CA ARG A 190 4.87 -2.05 0.05
C ARG A 190 3.74 -2.19 -0.98
N GLY A 191 2.97 -1.12 -1.22
CA GLY A 191 1.72 -1.19 -1.99
C GLY A 191 0.52 -1.63 -1.13
N ASP A 192 0.65 -1.52 0.18
CA ASP A 192 -0.33 -1.93 1.17
C ASP A 192 -1.20 -0.72 1.55
N VAL A 193 -2.18 -0.46 0.68
CA VAL A 193 -3.02 0.74 0.68
C VAL A 193 -4.27 0.64 1.56
N SER A 194 -4.33 -0.39 2.40
CA SER A 194 -5.50 -0.83 3.17
C SER A 194 -5.84 0.13 4.31
N ARG A 195 -7.11 0.15 4.73
CA ARG A 195 -7.61 1.00 5.84
C ARG A 195 -6.87 0.72 7.15
N GLU A 196 -6.79 1.71 8.06
CA GLU A 196 -6.18 1.52 9.39
C GLU A 196 -6.91 0.46 10.22
N GLU A 197 -8.23 0.36 10.04
CA GLU A 197 -9.08 -0.65 10.64
C GLU A 197 -9.79 -1.41 9.53
N LEU A 198 -9.82 -2.74 9.64
CA LEU A 198 -10.47 -3.62 8.69
C LEU A 198 -10.91 -4.93 9.35
N PRO A 199 -11.93 -5.61 8.81
CA PRO A 199 -12.28 -6.95 9.22
C PRO A 199 -11.11 -7.94 9.08
N LEU A 200 -11.01 -8.92 9.99
CA LEU A 200 -10.00 -9.98 9.92
C LEU A 200 -10.09 -10.79 8.61
N THR A 201 -11.26 -10.85 7.97
CA THR A 201 -11.49 -11.49 6.66
C THR A 201 -10.67 -10.85 5.54
N GLU A 202 -10.38 -9.56 5.63
CA GLU A 202 -9.59 -8.81 4.63
C GLU A 202 -8.08 -8.90 4.89
N MET A 203 -7.65 -9.29 6.10
CA MET A 203 -6.22 -9.36 6.47
C MET A 203 -5.35 -10.25 5.56
N PRO A 204 -5.81 -11.42 5.08
CA PRO A 204 -5.04 -12.24 4.14
C PRO A 204 -4.70 -11.52 2.83
N GLU A 205 -5.59 -10.66 2.32
CA GLU A 205 -5.39 -9.95 1.05
C GLU A 205 -4.27 -8.92 1.13
N ILE A 206 -3.96 -8.44 2.33
CA ILE A 206 -2.99 -7.36 2.55
C ILE A 206 -1.69 -7.89 3.17
N SER A 207 -1.66 -9.19 3.52
CA SER A 207 -0.55 -9.82 4.21
C SER A 207 0.40 -10.55 3.25
N ILE A 208 1.67 -10.44 3.61
CA ILE A 208 2.86 -10.65 2.79
C ILE A 208 3.08 -12.11 2.28
N ASP A 209 2.33 -13.12 2.75
CA ASP A 209 2.68 -14.54 2.54
C ASP A 209 1.54 -15.53 2.19
N ALA A 210 0.35 -15.07 1.79
CA ALA A 210 -0.71 -15.98 1.38
C ALA A 210 -0.47 -16.55 -0.04
N LYS A 211 0.40 -17.57 -0.17
CA LYS A 211 0.58 -18.36 -1.41
C LYS A 211 -0.65 -19.19 -1.82
N SER A 212 -1.78 -19.11 -1.12
CA SER A 212 -2.87 -20.08 -1.25
C SER A 212 -4.14 -19.57 -1.92
N ILE A 213 -4.23 -18.30 -2.32
CA ILE A 213 -5.44 -17.80 -2.98
C ILE A 213 -5.08 -16.99 -4.23
N ASP A 214 -5.27 -17.60 -5.40
CA ASP A 214 -5.22 -16.97 -6.72
C ASP A 214 -6.52 -16.16 -6.95
N LEU A 215 -6.71 -15.13 -6.11
CA LEU A 215 -7.75 -14.11 -6.31
C LEU A 215 -7.17 -12.81 -6.91
N GLY A 216 -5.83 -12.67 -6.97
CA GLY A 216 -5.16 -11.57 -7.67
C GLY A 216 -4.96 -10.27 -6.87
N TYR A 217 -5.05 -10.28 -5.53
CA TYR A 217 -5.03 -9.06 -4.71
C TYR A 217 -3.98 -9.01 -3.56
N GLY A 218 -3.22 -10.08 -3.31
CA GLY A 218 -2.15 -10.11 -2.30
C GLY A 218 -0.99 -9.15 -2.58
N VAL A 219 -0.54 -8.35 -1.60
CA VAL A 219 0.83 -7.78 -1.65
C VAL A 219 1.82 -8.89 -1.29
N TYR A 220 2.33 -9.59 -2.30
CA TYR A 220 3.32 -10.65 -2.05
C TYR A 220 4.64 -10.05 -1.57
N ALA A 221 5.23 -10.66 -0.53
CA ALA A 221 6.55 -10.27 -0.01
C ALA A 221 7.56 -10.09 -1.12
N GLU A 222 7.63 -11.10 -1.99
CA GLU A 222 8.57 -11.24 -3.10
C GLU A 222 8.40 -10.17 -4.17
N ASP A 223 7.20 -9.61 -4.30
CA ASP A 223 6.87 -8.56 -5.27
C ASP A 223 7.07 -7.16 -4.72
N THR A 224 7.16 -6.99 -3.39
CA THR A 224 7.49 -5.70 -2.80
C THR A 224 8.84 -5.20 -3.32
N PHE A 225 8.98 -3.89 -3.51
CA PHE A 225 10.24 -3.28 -3.94
C PHE A 225 11.44 -3.79 -3.14
N TRP A 226 11.28 -3.92 -1.81
CA TRP A 226 12.33 -4.35 -0.90
C TRP A 226 12.86 -5.76 -1.18
N CYS A 227 11.98 -6.75 -1.34
CA CYS A 227 12.41 -8.14 -1.58
C CYS A 227 12.69 -8.40 -3.06
N ASN A 228 11.89 -7.83 -3.96
CA ASN A 228 12.10 -7.95 -5.40
C ASN A 228 13.50 -7.43 -5.79
N GLN A 229 13.95 -6.31 -5.22
CA GLN A 229 15.29 -5.78 -5.48
C GLN A 229 16.39 -6.44 -4.64
N GLY A 230 16.04 -7.35 -3.73
CA GLY A 230 16.97 -8.02 -2.82
C GLY A 230 17.60 -7.09 -1.77
N ILE A 231 16.94 -5.97 -1.46
CA ILE A 231 17.32 -5.03 -0.39
C ILE A 231 17.05 -5.69 0.97
N LEU A 232 15.94 -6.42 1.10
CA LEU A 232 15.54 -7.19 2.27
C LEU A 232 15.25 -8.65 1.91
N ARG A 233 15.35 -9.54 2.90
CA ARG A 233 14.75 -10.89 2.84
C ARG A 233 13.27 -10.80 3.22
N ILE A 234 12.49 -11.79 2.79
CA ILE A 234 11.09 -11.94 3.21
C ILE A 234 10.98 -11.96 4.74
N SER A 235 11.87 -12.69 5.42
CA SER A 235 11.91 -12.71 6.90
C SER A 235 12.18 -11.32 7.50
N GLY A 236 13.05 -10.53 6.88
CA GLY A 236 13.35 -9.17 7.32
C GLY A 236 12.15 -8.22 7.12
N LEU A 237 11.45 -8.38 6.00
CA LEU A 237 10.21 -7.64 5.75
C LEU A 237 9.12 -8.02 6.77
N ARG A 238 9.01 -9.30 7.16
CA ARG A 238 8.13 -9.75 8.25
C ARG A 238 8.51 -9.13 9.59
N ASP A 239 9.80 -8.96 9.86
CA ASP A 239 10.30 -8.30 11.08
C ASP A 239 10.29 -6.76 10.99
N SER A 240 9.62 -6.17 9.98
CA SER A 240 9.47 -4.71 9.82
C SER A 240 10.82 -3.99 9.67
N GLU A 241 11.82 -4.65 9.08
CA GLU A 241 13.13 -4.06 8.81
C GLU A 241 13.09 -2.96 7.73
N ASP A 242 12.04 -2.93 6.90
CA ASP A 242 11.80 -1.85 5.94
C ASP A 242 11.37 -0.55 6.63
N GLU A 243 10.52 -0.63 7.64
CA GLU A 243 10.19 0.51 8.50
C GLU A 243 11.43 1.00 9.25
N GLN A 244 12.30 0.09 9.70
CA GLN A 244 13.56 0.47 10.34
C GLN A 244 14.51 1.16 9.35
N LEU A 245 14.61 0.68 8.11
CA LEU A 245 15.40 1.31 7.05
C LEU A 245 14.83 2.69 6.65
N LEU A 246 13.51 2.83 6.59
CA LEU A 246 12.86 4.12 6.35
C LEU A 246 13.06 5.08 7.52
N ALA A 247 12.97 4.59 8.76
CA ALA A 247 13.33 5.38 9.94
C ALA A 247 14.78 5.87 9.87
N ASP A 248 15.72 5.05 9.40
CA ASP A 248 17.12 5.42 9.16
C ASP A 248 17.24 6.59 8.16
N ILE A 249 16.55 6.47 7.01
CA ILE A 249 16.52 7.50 5.96
C ILE A 249 15.88 8.80 6.47
N ILE A 250 14.71 8.71 7.12
CA ILE A 250 13.97 9.86 7.65
C ILE A 250 14.81 10.59 8.69
N LEU A 251 15.43 9.87 9.64
CA LEU A 251 16.33 10.46 10.63
C LEU A 251 17.50 11.14 9.96
N SER A 252 18.11 10.51 8.96
CA SER A 252 19.28 11.06 8.26
C SER A 252 18.96 12.36 7.51
N ILE A 253 17.78 12.42 6.89
CA ILE A 253 17.35 13.62 6.15
C ILE A 253 16.91 14.72 7.11
N ALA A 254 16.02 14.41 8.06
CA ALA A 254 15.45 15.41 8.97
C ALA A 254 16.51 16.03 9.88
N LEU A 255 17.46 15.23 10.38
CA LEU A 255 18.57 15.72 11.22
C LEU A 255 19.67 16.42 10.40
N GLY A 256 19.68 16.24 9.08
CA GLY A 256 20.65 16.84 8.17
C GLY A 256 22.02 16.16 8.13
N GLU A 257 22.18 15.00 8.77
CA GLU A 257 23.40 14.21 8.82
C GLU A 257 23.10 12.71 8.79
N PRO A 258 23.98 11.85 8.25
CA PRO A 258 23.76 10.40 8.25
C PRO A 258 23.58 9.84 9.67
N PHE A 259 22.45 9.15 9.88
CA PHE A 259 22.09 8.60 11.17
C PHE A 259 23.03 7.45 11.58
N ALA A 260 23.41 7.41 12.85
CA ALA A 260 24.22 6.32 13.42
C ALA A 260 23.29 5.18 13.86
N ALA A 261 22.88 4.34 12.92
CA ALA A 261 21.91 3.27 13.17
C ALA A 261 22.40 2.25 14.22
N SER A 262 21.74 2.24 15.38
CA SER A 262 21.88 1.23 16.44
C SER A 262 20.53 1.01 17.12
N LYS A 263 20.38 -0.10 17.84
CA LYS A 263 19.14 -0.37 18.58
C LYS A 263 18.82 0.78 19.55
N GLU A 264 19.82 1.20 20.32
CA GLU A 264 19.72 2.23 21.35
C GLU A 264 19.37 3.59 20.73
N ASN A 265 19.98 3.94 19.58
CA ASN A 265 19.68 5.20 18.92
C ASN A 265 18.28 5.21 18.30
N PHE A 266 17.81 4.10 17.73
CA PHE A 266 16.41 4.03 17.28
C PHE A 266 15.45 4.13 18.47
N ASP A 267 15.67 3.36 19.54
CA ASP A 267 14.83 3.39 20.74
C ASP A 267 14.70 4.83 21.27
N ALA A 268 15.82 5.56 21.37
CA ALA A 268 15.87 6.96 21.78
C ALA A 268 14.94 7.89 20.97
N TYR A 269 14.96 7.80 19.63
CA TYR A 269 14.14 8.65 18.76
C TYR A 269 12.65 8.24 18.74
N TYR A 270 12.32 7.03 19.16
CA TYR A 270 10.95 6.58 19.41
C TYR A 270 10.47 6.85 20.85
N GLY A 271 11.25 7.58 21.66
CA GLY A 271 10.90 7.90 23.04
C GLY A 271 11.06 6.74 24.02
N LYS A 272 11.89 5.75 23.68
CA LYS A 272 12.16 4.56 24.50
C LYS A 272 13.61 4.57 25.01
N GLY A 273 13.85 3.87 26.12
CA GLY A 273 15.16 3.80 26.79
C GLY A 273 15.51 5.05 27.61
N ASP A 274 16.75 5.12 28.08
CA ASP A 274 17.19 6.12 29.07
C ASP A 274 17.43 7.52 28.48
N ASN A 275 17.56 7.64 27.16
CA ASN A 275 17.91 8.88 26.47
C ASN A 275 16.85 9.24 25.43
N ASN A 276 15.77 9.89 25.86
CA ASN A 276 14.69 10.27 24.97
C ASN A 276 15.11 11.41 24.01
N LYS A 277 15.00 11.17 22.70
CA LYS A 277 15.26 12.12 21.62
C LYS A 277 14.04 12.37 20.73
N SER A 278 12.83 11.97 21.16
CA SER A 278 11.59 12.17 20.40
C SER A 278 11.37 13.64 20.03
N ASP A 279 11.55 14.55 21.00
CA ASP A 279 11.29 15.97 20.77
C ASP A 279 12.28 16.58 19.76
N LYS A 280 13.51 16.06 19.71
CA LYS A 280 14.53 16.49 18.75
C LYS A 280 14.12 16.14 17.32
N ILE A 281 13.61 14.93 17.08
CA ILE A 281 13.16 14.54 15.73
C ILE A 281 11.86 15.23 15.35
N GLU A 282 10.93 15.42 16.28
CA GLU A 282 9.68 16.16 16.01
C GLU A 282 9.96 17.62 15.60
N LEU A 283 10.89 18.29 16.30
CA LEU A 283 11.33 19.64 15.92
C LEU A 283 12.03 19.65 14.55
N ALA A 284 12.86 18.64 14.26
CA ALA A 284 13.56 18.52 12.99
C ALA A 284 12.59 18.31 11.81
N ILE A 285 11.59 17.43 11.98
CA ILE A 285 10.53 17.21 10.98
C ILE A 285 9.71 18.48 10.79
N ALA A 286 9.33 19.16 11.88
CA ALA A 286 8.59 20.42 11.79
C ALA A 286 9.38 21.50 11.04
N LYS A 287 10.70 21.58 11.25
CA LYS A 287 11.59 22.52 10.55
C LYS A 287 11.75 22.19 9.07
N TYR A 288 11.82 20.91 8.71
CA TYR A 288 11.90 20.47 7.32
C TYR A 288 10.57 20.63 6.58
N GLY A 289 9.46 20.44 7.32
CA GLY A 289 8.12 20.26 6.79
C GLY A 289 7.84 18.78 6.54
N GLU A 290 6.82 18.23 7.19
CA GLU A 290 6.43 16.82 7.08
C GLU A 290 6.11 16.40 5.65
N ASP A 291 5.28 17.20 4.96
CA ASP A 291 4.92 16.97 3.55
C ASP A 291 6.15 17.04 2.62
N ASN A 292 7.06 17.99 2.88
CA ASN A 292 8.31 18.11 2.11
C ASN A 292 9.18 16.87 2.29
N LEU A 293 9.35 16.42 3.53
CA LEU A 293 10.17 15.25 3.86
C LEU A 293 9.62 13.99 3.20
N GLN A 294 8.31 13.80 3.30
CA GLN A 294 7.61 12.72 2.63
C GLN A 294 7.82 12.76 1.11
N GLN A 295 7.60 13.93 0.50
CA GLN A 295 7.72 14.14 -0.93
C GLN A 295 9.16 13.90 -1.44
N ASP A 296 10.16 14.39 -0.72
CA ASP A 296 11.56 14.26 -1.12
C ASP A 296 12.01 12.79 -1.05
N ILE A 297 11.58 12.03 -0.03
CA ILE A 297 11.84 10.58 0.05
C ILE A 297 11.17 9.83 -1.10
N LYS A 298 9.89 10.11 -1.38
CA LYS A 298 9.15 9.50 -2.50
C LYS A 298 9.78 9.81 -3.85
N THR A 299 10.23 11.05 -4.05
CA THR A 299 10.89 11.51 -5.26
C THR A 299 12.18 10.73 -5.51
N VAL A 300 13.05 10.65 -4.48
CA VAL A 300 14.30 9.89 -4.57
C VAL A 300 14.03 8.42 -4.91
N LEU A 301 13.11 7.79 -4.19
CA LEU A 301 12.79 6.38 -4.41
C LEU A 301 12.23 6.13 -5.81
N SER A 302 11.34 7.01 -6.28
CA SER A 302 10.73 6.87 -7.60
C SER A 302 11.74 7.06 -8.73
N HIS A 303 12.72 7.98 -8.60
CA HIS A 303 13.83 8.09 -9.55
C HIS A 303 14.70 6.82 -9.56
N ILE A 304 14.92 6.19 -8.41
CA ILE A 304 15.64 4.91 -8.34
C ILE A 304 14.84 3.81 -9.05
N ILE A 305 13.53 3.70 -8.78
CA ILE A 305 12.64 2.73 -9.43
C ILE A 305 12.61 2.94 -10.95
N ASN A 306 12.48 4.18 -11.41
CA ASN A 306 12.48 4.51 -12.83
C ASN A 306 13.81 4.15 -13.50
N ALA A 307 14.93 4.45 -12.85
CA ALA A 307 16.25 4.06 -13.34
C ALA A 307 16.37 2.53 -13.44
N ILE A 308 15.90 1.79 -12.43
CA ILE A 308 15.90 0.31 -12.47
C ILE A 308 15.06 -0.19 -13.64
N ASN A 309 13.85 0.34 -13.82
CA ASN A 309 12.94 -0.11 -14.87
C ASN A 309 13.47 0.18 -16.27
N ALA A 310 14.17 1.31 -16.46
CA ALA A 310 14.81 1.65 -17.73
C ALA A 310 15.92 0.66 -18.10
N VAL A 311 16.69 0.17 -17.13
CA VAL A 311 17.86 -0.70 -17.37
C VAL A 311 17.51 -2.19 -17.28
N ASN A 312 16.61 -2.58 -16.39
CA ASN A 312 16.17 -3.96 -16.15
C ASN A 312 14.96 -4.33 -17.01
N ILE A 313 15.08 -4.18 -18.33
CA ILE A 313 14.00 -4.43 -19.31
C ILE A 313 13.44 -5.86 -19.17
N SER A 314 14.30 -6.83 -18.88
CA SER A 314 13.92 -8.24 -18.66
C SER A 314 13.22 -8.51 -17.32
N LYS A 315 13.02 -7.49 -16.48
CA LYS A 315 12.38 -7.56 -15.15
C LYS A 315 12.96 -8.67 -14.26
N GLN A 316 14.28 -8.78 -14.23
CA GLN A 316 14.95 -9.77 -13.39
C GLN A 316 14.81 -9.41 -11.91
N ASN A 317 14.37 -10.38 -11.10
CA ASN A 317 14.40 -10.24 -9.66
C ASN A 317 15.84 -10.11 -9.16
N ASN A 318 15.99 -9.40 -8.05
CA ASN A 318 17.24 -9.11 -7.35
C ASN A 318 18.22 -8.23 -8.14
N PHE A 319 17.73 -7.37 -9.05
CA PHE A 319 18.57 -6.50 -9.87
C PHE A 319 19.53 -5.63 -9.03
N LEU A 320 19.02 -4.86 -8.05
CA LEU A 320 19.90 -4.07 -7.18
C LEU A 320 20.86 -4.95 -6.39
N ARG A 321 20.41 -6.08 -5.85
CA ARG A 321 21.32 -7.01 -5.16
C ARG A 321 22.45 -7.49 -6.06
N ASN A 322 22.18 -7.81 -7.32
CA ASN A 322 23.18 -8.29 -8.28
C ASN A 322 24.18 -7.18 -8.69
N ILE A 323 23.74 -5.92 -8.69
CA ILE A 323 24.60 -4.77 -9.01
C ILE A 323 25.43 -4.35 -7.79
N LEU A 324 24.80 -4.20 -6.64
CA LEU A 324 25.41 -3.61 -5.45
C LEU A 324 26.24 -4.61 -4.64
N SER A 325 25.96 -5.92 -4.77
CA SER A 325 26.75 -6.97 -4.13
C SER A 325 28.03 -7.29 -4.91
N ARG A 326 28.85 -8.22 -4.40
CA ARG A 326 30.05 -8.69 -5.11
C ARG A 326 29.65 -9.50 -6.34
N LYS A 327 30.46 -9.47 -7.41
CA LYS A 327 30.27 -10.17 -8.69
C LYS A 327 30.03 -11.69 -8.58
N SER A 328 30.36 -12.29 -7.43
CA SER A 328 30.17 -13.70 -7.08
C SER A 328 29.27 -13.90 -5.84
N GLY A 329 28.54 -12.86 -5.41
CA GLY A 329 28.14 -12.66 -4.02
C GLY A 329 26.70 -13.08 -3.70
N GLY A 330 26.57 -14.23 -3.02
CA GLY A 330 25.66 -14.60 -1.93
C GLY A 330 24.19 -14.11 -1.88
N SER A 331 23.33 -14.91 -1.23
CA SER A 331 21.91 -14.59 -0.96
C SER A 331 21.69 -13.49 0.11
N ASN A 332 22.67 -12.63 0.36
CA ASN A 332 22.62 -11.63 1.42
C ASN A 332 21.93 -10.34 0.93
N PRO A 333 21.06 -9.73 1.77
CA PRO A 333 20.43 -8.46 1.43
C PRO A 333 21.43 -7.29 1.33
N VAL A 334 21.14 -6.29 0.51
CA VAL A 334 22.02 -5.13 0.24
C VAL A 334 21.54 -3.83 0.92
N LYS A 335 21.15 -3.89 2.19
CA LYS A 335 20.63 -2.73 2.95
C LYS A 335 21.57 -1.52 2.95
N GLU A 336 22.81 -1.68 3.40
CA GLU A 336 23.75 -0.54 3.50
C GLU A 336 24.18 0.01 2.13
N PRO A 337 24.50 -0.82 1.11
CA PRO A 337 24.70 -0.31 -0.24
C PRO A 337 23.49 0.44 -0.78
N PHE A 338 22.27 -0.04 -0.53
CA PHE A 338 21.04 0.66 -0.93
C PHE A 338 20.88 1.99 -0.19
N TYR A 339 21.06 2.03 1.13
CA TYR A 339 21.03 3.28 1.91
C TYR A 339 22.02 4.31 1.34
N THR A 340 23.23 3.87 1.03
CA THR A 340 24.27 4.74 0.46
C THR A 340 23.85 5.28 -0.92
N LEU A 341 23.35 4.41 -1.80
CA LEU A 341 22.83 4.80 -3.11
C LEU A 341 21.68 5.80 -2.99
N PHE A 342 20.72 5.53 -2.09
CA PHE A 342 19.58 6.38 -1.81
C PHE A 342 20.03 7.78 -1.37
N MET A 343 20.92 7.86 -0.39
CA MET A 343 21.40 9.14 0.12
C MET A 343 22.24 9.91 -0.92
N SER A 344 22.97 9.21 -1.81
CA SER A 344 23.65 9.87 -2.93
C SER A 344 22.67 10.43 -3.98
N PHE A 345 21.57 9.72 -4.27
CA PHE A 345 20.49 10.26 -5.09
C PHE A 345 19.82 11.45 -4.41
N TYR A 346 19.55 11.39 -3.10
CA TYR A 346 19.00 12.51 -2.33
C TYR A 346 19.86 13.77 -2.42
N GLU A 347 21.19 13.65 -2.26
CA GLU A 347 22.12 14.75 -2.42
C GLU A 347 22.04 15.39 -3.83
N LEU A 348 21.97 14.57 -4.89
CA LEU A 348 21.94 15.08 -6.27
C LEU A 348 20.56 15.65 -6.65
N LEU A 349 19.49 14.92 -6.35
CA LEU A 349 18.12 15.27 -6.72
C LEU A 349 17.61 16.47 -5.92
N ILE A 350 17.75 16.41 -4.59
CA ILE A 350 17.08 17.35 -3.68
C ILE A 350 18.00 18.53 -3.34
N LYS A 351 19.27 18.27 -2.97
CA LYS A 351 20.18 19.35 -2.58
C LYS A 351 20.82 20.08 -3.75
N GLU A 352 21.10 19.38 -4.86
CA GLU A 352 21.74 19.96 -6.04
C GLU A 352 20.80 20.21 -7.23
N SER A 353 19.52 19.83 -7.12
CA SER A 353 18.51 20.01 -8.18
C SER A 353 18.97 19.42 -9.53
N LYS A 354 19.52 18.20 -9.48
CA LYS A 354 19.94 17.43 -10.66
C LYS A 354 19.00 16.27 -10.93
N GLU A 355 18.99 15.77 -12.14
CA GLU A 355 18.25 14.58 -12.56
C GLU A 355 19.16 13.64 -13.36
N PRO A 356 19.02 12.31 -13.20
CA PRO A 356 19.78 11.34 -13.99
C PRO A 356 19.39 11.43 -15.47
N PHE A 357 20.37 11.32 -16.37
CA PHE A 357 20.13 11.31 -17.82
C PHE A 357 20.72 10.08 -18.55
N GLU A 358 21.57 9.29 -17.89
CA GLU A 358 22.13 8.04 -18.43
C GLU A 358 22.02 6.90 -17.40
N TYR A 359 20.86 6.24 -17.34
CA TYR A 359 20.56 5.24 -16.31
C TYR A 359 21.50 4.04 -16.33
N GLU A 360 21.88 3.53 -17.50
CA GLU A 360 22.79 2.38 -17.64
C GLU A 360 24.16 2.70 -17.02
N LYS A 361 24.66 3.92 -17.26
CA LYS A 361 25.96 4.35 -16.75
C LYS A 361 25.95 4.58 -15.25
N VAL A 362 24.83 5.06 -14.69
CA VAL A 362 24.64 5.16 -13.23
C VAL A 362 24.82 3.78 -12.59
N PHE A 363 24.13 2.74 -13.08
CA PHE A 363 24.25 1.39 -12.50
C PHE A 363 25.60 0.73 -12.77
N ALA A 364 26.20 0.97 -13.94
CA ALA A 364 27.56 0.50 -14.23
C ALA A 364 28.58 1.10 -13.24
N ALA A 365 28.43 2.37 -12.87
CA ALA A 365 29.34 3.05 -11.94
C ALA A 365 29.25 2.48 -10.50
N VAL A 366 28.06 2.08 -10.06
CA VAL A 366 27.83 1.49 -8.73
C VAL A 366 27.93 -0.04 -8.71
N GLN A 367 28.37 -0.66 -9.81
CA GLN A 367 28.64 -2.10 -9.82
C GLN A 367 29.67 -2.47 -8.73
N ASN A 368 29.35 -3.52 -7.96
CA ASN A 368 30.08 -3.97 -6.79
C ASN A 368 30.23 -2.91 -5.70
N LEU A 369 29.22 -2.06 -5.48
CA LEU A 369 29.32 -0.96 -4.51
C LEU A 369 29.76 -1.43 -3.11
N ILE A 370 29.31 -2.61 -2.67
CA ILE A 370 29.69 -3.18 -1.37
C ILE A 370 31.20 -3.34 -1.16
N THR A 371 32.00 -3.45 -2.23
CA THR A 371 33.47 -3.54 -2.13
C THR A 371 34.15 -2.18 -2.09
N LYS A 372 33.42 -1.11 -2.42
CA LYS A 372 33.93 0.27 -2.50
C LYS A 372 33.60 1.07 -1.23
N ILE A 373 32.52 0.72 -0.54
CA ILE A 373 32.08 1.40 0.68
C ILE A 373 32.74 0.81 1.93
N LYS A 374 33.00 1.67 2.93
CA LYS A 374 33.50 1.29 4.25
C LYS A 374 32.37 0.64 5.05
N MET A 375 32.62 -0.58 5.53
CA MET A 375 31.69 -1.34 6.36
C MET A 375 32.28 -1.57 7.74
N SER A 376 31.48 -1.40 8.78
CA SER A 376 31.87 -1.61 10.18
C SER A 376 30.77 -2.36 10.94
N PRO A 377 31.11 -3.12 12.01
CA PRO A 377 30.12 -3.83 12.83
C PRO A 377 29.05 -2.92 13.43
N THR A 378 29.43 -1.68 13.74
CA THR A 378 28.53 -0.62 14.17
C THR A 378 28.49 0.46 13.09
N VAL A 379 27.30 0.96 12.78
CA VAL A 379 27.13 2.06 11.85
C VAL A 379 27.69 3.34 12.46
N LYS A 380 28.61 4.00 11.74
CA LYS A 380 29.22 5.27 12.13
C LYS A 380 28.85 6.35 11.12
N THR A 381 28.45 7.53 11.60
CA THR A 381 28.12 8.69 10.76
C THR A 381 29.26 9.07 9.82
N GLU A 382 30.51 9.11 10.33
CA GLU A 382 31.70 9.41 9.52
C GLU A 382 31.88 8.45 8.33
N ASN A 383 31.73 7.15 8.56
CA ASN A 383 31.82 6.15 7.48
C ASN A 383 30.72 6.36 6.45
N ARG A 384 29.49 6.70 6.88
CA ARG A 384 28.38 6.97 5.97
C ARG A 384 28.59 8.24 5.15
N ILE A 385 29.14 9.30 5.74
CA ILE A 385 29.52 10.52 5.01
C ILE A 385 30.51 10.17 3.88
N ASP A 386 31.56 9.41 4.19
CA ASP A 386 32.55 8.96 3.20
C ASP A 386 31.90 8.10 2.11
N ASN A 387 31.04 7.15 2.49
CA ASN A 387 30.37 6.24 1.56
C ASN A 387 29.43 6.99 0.60
N ILE A 388 28.66 7.94 1.12
CA ILE A 388 27.74 8.78 0.34
C ILE A 388 28.54 9.68 -0.60
N GLY A 389 29.62 10.30 -0.12
CA GLY A 389 30.52 11.13 -0.93
C GLY A 389 31.15 10.34 -2.09
N LEU A 390 31.68 9.14 -1.79
CA LEU A 390 32.22 8.22 -2.79
C LEU A 390 31.17 7.85 -3.84
N THR A 391 30.00 7.42 -3.39
CA THR A 391 28.94 6.92 -4.29
C THR A 391 28.37 8.05 -5.15
N LYS A 392 28.19 9.25 -4.58
CA LYS A 392 27.84 10.47 -5.31
C LYS A 392 28.89 10.79 -6.37
N GLY A 393 30.18 10.73 -6.01
CA GLY A 393 31.29 10.97 -6.94
C GLY A 393 31.31 10.00 -8.13
N LEU A 394 30.89 8.75 -7.93
CA LEU A 394 30.79 7.75 -9.00
C LEU A 394 29.67 8.05 -10.00
N ILE A 395 28.54 8.62 -9.55
CA ILE A 395 27.34 8.75 -10.37
C ILE A 395 27.07 10.18 -10.88
N GLN A 396 27.61 11.21 -10.24
CA GLN A 396 27.26 12.61 -10.50
C GLN A 396 27.44 13.08 -11.96
N ASN A 397 28.37 12.47 -12.71
CA ASN A 397 28.63 12.83 -14.11
C ASN A 397 27.51 12.34 -15.05
N TYR A 398 26.62 11.48 -14.57
CA TYR A 398 25.45 10.97 -15.30
C TYR A 398 24.15 11.65 -14.84
N PHE A 399 24.30 12.78 -14.14
CA PHE A 399 23.22 13.67 -13.72
C PHE A 399 23.43 15.05 -14.35
N LYS A 400 22.33 15.72 -14.70
CA LYS A 400 22.31 17.08 -15.27
C LYS A 400 21.40 17.96 -14.41
N HIS A 401 21.53 19.29 -14.47
CA HIS A 401 20.59 20.17 -13.79
C HIS A 401 19.17 19.97 -14.35
N SER A 402 18.19 19.86 -13.46
CA SER A 402 16.80 19.74 -13.88
C SER A 402 16.29 21.10 -14.35
N ASN A 403 15.65 21.13 -15.52
CA ASN A 403 15.04 22.33 -16.09
C ASN A 403 13.59 22.53 -15.62
N SER A 404 13.03 21.59 -14.86
CA SER A 404 11.67 21.69 -14.35
C SER A 404 11.65 22.47 -13.03
N PRO A 405 10.87 23.58 -12.93
CA PRO A 405 10.77 24.39 -11.71
C PRO A 405 9.94 23.71 -10.60
N THR A 406 9.57 22.44 -10.78
CA THR A 406 8.66 21.72 -9.92
C THR A 406 9.25 20.37 -9.54
N ARG A 407 9.10 19.99 -8.27
CA ARG A 407 9.37 18.65 -7.71
C ARG A 407 8.52 17.52 -8.35
N SER A 408 8.06 17.65 -9.60
CA SER A 408 6.75 17.13 -10.03
C SER A 408 6.71 16.09 -11.16
N SER A 409 7.79 15.41 -11.52
CA SER A 409 7.68 14.30 -12.50
C SER A 409 8.04 12.93 -11.91
N GLY A 410 8.90 12.89 -10.88
CA GLY A 410 9.34 11.64 -10.26
C GLY A 410 8.39 11.09 -9.18
N SER A 411 7.75 11.94 -8.37
CA SER A 411 7.16 11.53 -7.09
C SER A 411 5.97 10.56 -7.13
N TYR A 412 5.42 10.27 -8.30
CA TYR A 412 4.09 9.65 -8.36
C TYR A 412 4.07 8.23 -8.90
N ALA A 413 5.19 7.57 -9.21
CA ALA A 413 5.12 6.18 -9.65
C ALA A 413 4.50 5.28 -8.57
N ILE A 414 4.95 5.44 -7.32
CA ILE A 414 4.42 4.71 -6.17
C ILE A 414 2.98 5.14 -5.86
N ASP A 415 2.72 6.45 -5.84
CA ASP A 415 1.37 6.98 -5.57
C ASP A 415 0.38 6.51 -6.64
N PHE A 416 0.79 6.49 -7.90
CA PHE A 416 -0.01 6.03 -9.03
C PHE A 416 -0.32 4.54 -8.94
N GLU A 417 0.67 3.68 -8.67
CA GLU A 417 0.42 2.26 -8.40
C GLU A 417 -0.53 2.06 -7.21
N ASN A 418 -0.38 2.87 -6.16
CA ASN A 418 -1.28 2.86 -5.01
C ASN A 418 -2.71 3.30 -5.36
N TYR A 419 -2.87 4.33 -6.19
CA TYR A 419 -4.18 4.73 -6.71
C TYR A 419 -4.82 3.62 -7.56
N LEU A 420 -4.03 2.94 -8.40
CA LEU A 420 -4.50 1.79 -9.18
C LEU A 420 -4.99 0.66 -8.26
N ARG A 421 -4.25 0.34 -7.18
CA ARG A 421 -4.68 -0.64 -6.16
C ARG A 421 -5.97 -0.22 -5.45
N ARG A 422 -6.00 1.00 -4.87
CA ARG A 422 -7.17 1.52 -4.14
C ARG A 422 -8.43 1.58 -4.99
N SER A 423 -8.30 1.80 -6.29
CA SER A 423 -9.47 1.88 -7.18
C SER A 423 -10.33 0.62 -7.27
N LYS A 424 -9.80 -0.53 -6.84
CA LYS A 424 -10.56 -1.79 -6.80
C LYS A 424 -11.44 -1.89 -5.55
N THR A 425 -11.04 -1.27 -4.43
CA THR A 425 -11.79 -1.27 -3.15
C THR A 425 -12.57 0.03 -2.92
N GLU A 426 -12.13 1.14 -3.51
CA GLU A 426 -12.73 2.47 -3.41
C GLU A 426 -13.20 2.97 -4.78
N ALA A 427 -13.91 2.14 -5.53
CA ALA A 427 -14.34 2.43 -6.91
C ALA A 427 -15.02 3.81 -7.12
N PRO A 428 -15.80 4.37 -6.17
CA PRO A 428 -16.35 5.71 -6.32
C PRO A 428 -15.30 6.83 -6.38
N ASN A 429 -14.14 6.65 -5.74
CA ASN A 429 -13.11 7.67 -5.60
C ASN A 429 -12.20 7.76 -6.84
N TYR A 430 -12.23 6.78 -7.75
CA TYR A 430 -11.25 6.63 -8.83
C TYR A 430 -11.89 6.42 -10.19
N ASP A 431 -11.41 7.11 -11.22
CA ASP A 431 -11.79 6.89 -12.61
C ASP A 431 -10.56 6.84 -13.53
N PHE A 432 -10.60 5.92 -14.51
CA PHE A 432 -9.53 5.74 -15.49
C PHE A 432 -10.07 5.91 -16.90
N LYS A 433 -9.30 6.58 -17.74
CA LYS A 433 -9.64 6.86 -19.13
C LYS A 433 -8.44 6.60 -20.00
N GLN A 434 -8.63 5.82 -21.05
CA GLN A 434 -7.56 5.52 -22.00
C GLN A 434 -7.05 6.76 -22.74
N GLY A 435 -7.90 7.77 -22.92
CA GLY A 435 -7.62 9.00 -23.65
C GLY A 435 -8.92 9.68 -24.12
N LEU A 436 -8.79 10.64 -25.03
CA LEU A 436 -9.89 11.47 -25.52
C LEU A 436 -10.20 11.27 -27.01
N TYR A 437 -9.51 10.36 -27.69
CA TYR A 437 -9.77 10.05 -29.10
C TYR A 437 -10.44 8.68 -29.30
N THR A 438 -11.26 8.58 -30.34
CA THR A 438 -11.82 7.31 -30.79
C THR A 438 -10.73 6.35 -31.24
N LEU A 439 -10.89 5.05 -31.00
CA LEU A 439 -9.93 4.01 -31.37
C LEU A 439 -10.21 3.42 -32.77
N GLU A 440 -10.56 4.26 -33.75
CA GLU A 440 -10.77 3.85 -35.14
C GLU A 440 -9.45 3.72 -35.90
N GLU A 441 -9.32 2.73 -36.80
CA GLU A 441 -8.05 2.46 -37.51
C GLU A 441 -7.60 3.59 -38.46
N LYS A 442 -8.53 4.34 -39.06
CA LYS A 442 -8.21 5.31 -40.11
C LYS A 442 -8.63 6.75 -39.80
N ASN A 443 -9.65 6.95 -38.96
CA ASN A 443 -10.27 8.26 -38.72
C ASN A 443 -10.45 8.54 -37.23
N ARG A 444 -9.34 8.60 -36.48
CA ARG A 444 -9.40 8.95 -35.05
C ARG A 444 -9.88 10.39 -34.88
N ARG A 445 -10.95 10.56 -34.11
CA ARG A 445 -11.59 11.85 -33.84
C ARG A 445 -11.62 12.11 -32.35
N PHE A 446 -11.60 13.39 -31.99
CA PHE A 446 -11.79 13.80 -30.60
C PHE A 446 -13.22 13.43 -30.16
N ASP A 447 -13.33 12.72 -29.05
CA ASP A 447 -14.60 12.26 -28.49
C ASP A 447 -15.10 13.28 -27.47
N GLU A 448 -15.84 14.29 -27.96
CA GLU A 448 -16.46 15.31 -27.11
C GLU A 448 -17.45 14.70 -26.09
N GLN A 449 -18.08 13.56 -26.42
CA GLN A 449 -19.00 12.90 -25.49
C GLN A 449 -18.25 12.23 -24.33
N ASN A 450 -17.09 11.63 -24.61
CA ASN A 450 -16.25 11.05 -23.56
C ASN A 450 -15.68 12.14 -22.65
N LEU A 451 -15.25 13.28 -23.21
CA LEU A 451 -14.82 14.41 -22.40
C LEU A 451 -15.94 14.94 -21.50
N GLU A 452 -17.14 15.11 -22.04
CA GLU A 452 -18.31 15.55 -21.27
C GLU A 452 -18.57 14.60 -20.08
N LYS A 453 -18.45 13.29 -20.28
CA LYS A 453 -18.55 12.28 -19.21
C LYS A 453 -17.46 12.41 -18.15
N ILE A 454 -16.22 12.74 -18.56
CA ILE A 454 -15.11 12.99 -17.62
C ILE A 454 -15.44 14.20 -16.74
N ILE A 455 -15.96 15.27 -17.33
CA ILE A 455 -16.36 16.47 -16.60
C ILE A 455 -17.54 16.19 -15.67
N GLN A 456 -18.53 15.39 -16.09
CA GLN A 456 -19.61 14.94 -15.21
C GLN A 456 -19.07 14.08 -14.05
N ASN A 457 -18.05 13.25 -14.30
CA ASN A 457 -17.37 12.50 -13.25
C ASN A 457 -16.64 13.42 -12.26
N ILE A 458 -16.05 14.53 -12.70
CA ILE A 458 -15.47 15.53 -11.81
C ILE A 458 -16.53 16.06 -10.83
N ALA A 459 -17.71 16.43 -11.32
CA ALA A 459 -18.83 16.85 -10.46
C ALA A 459 -19.27 15.74 -9.51
N ALA A 460 -19.39 14.51 -10.01
CA ALA A 460 -19.82 13.37 -9.22
C ALA A 460 -18.85 13.00 -8.09
N ILE A 461 -17.53 13.09 -8.34
CA ILE A 461 -16.49 12.88 -7.33
C ILE A 461 -16.50 14.01 -6.30
N ALA A 462 -16.73 15.26 -6.72
CA ALA A 462 -16.89 16.37 -5.80
C ALA A 462 -18.12 16.21 -4.86
N ASN A 463 -19.05 15.32 -5.21
CA ASN A 463 -20.26 14.99 -4.45
C ASN A 463 -20.13 13.78 -3.50
N LEU A 464 -18.93 13.22 -3.31
CA LEU A 464 -18.70 12.11 -2.37
C LEU A 464 -18.90 12.48 -0.89
N GLY A 465 -18.95 13.77 -0.56
CA GLY A 465 -19.17 14.28 0.79
C GLY A 465 -18.00 15.08 1.36
N LYS A 466 -18.26 15.83 2.43
CA LYS A 466 -17.31 16.80 2.99
C LYS A 466 -15.99 16.15 3.39
N GLY A 467 -14.88 16.75 2.95
CA GLY A 467 -13.53 16.27 3.25
C GLY A 467 -13.08 15.05 2.44
N LYS A 468 -13.93 14.49 1.56
CA LYS A 468 -13.55 13.42 0.64
C LYS A 468 -12.76 13.96 -0.55
N LYS A 469 -11.99 13.06 -1.17
CA LYS A 469 -11.21 13.32 -2.37
C LYS A 469 -11.36 12.15 -3.34
N GLY A 470 -11.19 12.44 -4.62
CA GLY A 470 -11.06 11.41 -5.64
C GLY A 470 -10.17 11.85 -6.79
N TYR A 471 -9.93 10.93 -7.72
CA TYR A 471 -8.90 11.05 -8.74
C TYR A 471 -9.39 10.55 -10.08
N ILE A 472 -9.06 11.28 -11.14
CA ILE A 472 -9.24 10.83 -12.52
C ILE A 472 -7.87 10.73 -13.19
N PHE A 473 -7.62 9.62 -13.87
CA PHE A 473 -6.40 9.38 -14.63
C PHE A 473 -6.71 9.22 -16.11
N ILE A 474 -6.07 10.04 -16.95
CA ILE A 474 -6.18 9.98 -18.41
C ILE A 474 -4.86 9.46 -18.99
N GLY A 475 -4.93 8.45 -19.86
CA GLY A 475 -3.79 7.68 -20.34
C GLY A 475 -3.71 6.26 -19.75
N VAL A 476 -4.81 5.74 -19.19
CA VAL A 476 -4.87 4.43 -18.52
C VAL A 476 -6.11 3.64 -18.98
N THR A 477 -5.91 2.40 -19.43
CA THR A 477 -6.98 1.45 -19.74
C THR A 477 -7.29 0.58 -18.53
N ASP A 478 -8.55 0.18 -18.36
CA ASP A 478 -9.00 -0.72 -17.30
C ASP A 478 -9.15 -2.18 -17.78
N LYS A 479 -9.10 -2.42 -19.09
CA LYS A 479 -9.25 -3.72 -19.74
C LYS A 479 -8.07 -4.02 -20.67
N GLU A 480 -7.55 -5.23 -20.59
CA GLU A 480 -6.42 -5.68 -21.44
C GLU A 480 -6.74 -5.65 -22.93
N GLN A 481 -7.99 -5.91 -23.33
CA GLN A 481 -8.42 -5.82 -24.73
C GLN A 481 -8.25 -4.41 -25.30
N ASP A 482 -8.54 -3.38 -24.49
CA ASP A 482 -8.38 -1.98 -24.89
C ASP A 482 -6.89 -1.61 -24.96
N THR A 483 -6.08 -2.11 -24.02
CA THR A 483 -4.61 -1.97 -24.04
C THR A 483 -4.03 -2.51 -25.34
N GLN A 484 -4.30 -3.77 -25.67
CA GLN A 484 -3.76 -4.44 -26.86
C GLN A 484 -4.21 -3.75 -28.15
N ARG A 485 -5.46 -3.27 -28.18
CA ARG A 485 -5.98 -2.49 -29.31
C ARG A 485 -5.18 -1.19 -29.50
N ILE A 486 -4.89 -0.47 -28.42
CA ILE A 486 -4.11 0.77 -28.46
C ILE A 486 -2.68 0.48 -28.91
N GLU A 487 -2.01 -0.53 -28.36
CA GLU A 487 -0.66 -0.91 -28.77
C GLU A 487 -0.55 -1.17 -30.27
N LYS A 488 -1.54 -1.88 -30.84
CA LYS A 488 -1.59 -2.14 -32.28
C LYS A 488 -1.81 -0.86 -33.10
N LEU A 489 -2.71 0.02 -32.65
CA LEU A 489 -3.06 1.25 -33.37
C LEU A 489 -1.94 2.31 -33.31
N ASP A 490 -1.29 2.43 -32.16
CA ASP A 490 -0.32 3.49 -31.86
C ASP A 490 1.14 3.02 -31.99
N ASN A 491 1.35 1.72 -32.25
CA ASN A 491 2.65 1.07 -32.31
C ASN A 491 3.51 1.39 -31.07
N ILE A 492 2.93 1.14 -29.90
CA ILE A 492 3.57 1.33 -28.59
C ILE A 492 3.55 0.02 -27.80
N THR A 493 4.40 -0.04 -26.77
CA THR A 493 4.36 -1.10 -25.76
C THR A 493 3.93 -0.48 -24.44
N ALA A 494 2.70 -0.75 -24.01
CA ALA A 494 2.12 -0.18 -22.80
C ALA A 494 2.57 -0.97 -21.56
N PRO A 495 3.10 -0.33 -20.51
CA PRO A 495 3.27 -0.97 -19.21
C PRO A 495 1.96 -1.55 -18.69
N ARG A 496 2.02 -2.71 -18.05
CA ARG A 496 0.88 -3.31 -17.33
C ARG A 496 1.09 -3.22 -15.84
N PHE A 497 0.01 -2.92 -15.14
CA PHE A 497 -0.09 -3.05 -13.69
C PHE A 497 -1.42 -3.72 -13.34
N PHE A 498 -1.39 -4.99 -12.91
CA PHE A 498 -2.57 -5.87 -12.85
C PHE A 498 -3.36 -5.89 -14.18
N THR A 499 -4.63 -5.48 -14.15
CA THR A 499 -5.50 -5.38 -15.34
C THR A 499 -5.37 -4.06 -16.07
N PHE A 500 -4.61 -3.10 -15.55
CA PHE A 500 -4.49 -1.77 -16.12
C PHE A 500 -3.36 -1.70 -17.13
N GLY A 501 -3.62 -1.06 -18.28
CA GLY A 501 -2.61 -0.69 -19.26
C GLY A 501 -2.31 0.79 -19.21
N ILE A 502 -1.04 1.16 -19.09
CA ILE A 502 -0.60 2.55 -19.06
C ILE A 502 -0.22 2.94 -20.49
N VAL A 503 -1.12 3.63 -21.20
CA VAL A 503 -0.98 3.89 -22.64
C VAL A 503 -0.42 5.28 -22.95
N GLY A 504 -0.39 6.17 -21.97
CA GLY A 504 0.17 7.51 -22.11
C GLY A 504 -0.67 8.46 -22.98
N LEU A 505 -0.35 9.75 -22.90
CA LEU A 505 -0.97 10.83 -23.69
C LEU A 505 -0.15 11.23 -24.91
N GLU A 506 1.13 10.85 -24.97
CA GLU A 506 2.04 11.10 -26.08
C GLU A 506 1.46 10.59 -27.41
N ARG A 507 0.72 9.48 -27.36
CA ARG A 507 0.04 8.91 -28.53
C ARG A 507 -1.04 9.82 -29.12
N GLU A 508 -1.75 10.58 -28.29
CA GLU A 508 -2.80 11.50 -28.73
C GLU A 508 -2.24 12.88 -29.11
N ALA A 509 -1.17 13.33 -28.45
CA ALA A 509 -0.43 14.51 -28.88
C ALA A 509 0.13 14.33 -30.30
N ARG A 510 0.69 13.15 -30.60
CA ARG A 510 1.18 12.77 -31.94
C ARG A 510 0.10 12.80 -33.01
N LEU A 511 -1.15 12.46 -32.69
CA LEU A 511 -2.27 12.56 -33.64
C LEU A 511 -2.54 13.99 -34.11
N LYS A 512 -2.24 14.97 -33.26
CA LYS A 512 -2.46 16.38 -33.52
C LYS A 512 -1.22 17.11 -34.00
N ASP A 513 -0.07 16.42 -34.05
CA ASP A 513 1.22 17.01 -34.38
C ASP A 513 1.55 18.21 -33.47
N ILE A 514 1.26 18.08 -32.18
CA ILE A 514 1.54 19.09 -31.14
C ILE A 514 2.38 18.50 -30.01
N SER A 515 2.98 19.38 -29.21
CA SER A 515 3.70 18.96 -28.00
C SER A 515 2.75 18.35 -26.96
N LEU A 516 3.29 17.50 -26.08
CA LEU A 516 2.52 16.93 -24.97
C LEU A 516 1.97 18.03 -24.04
N ASP A 517 2.76 19.08 -23.79
CA ASP A 517 2.35 20.22 -22.96
C ASP A 517 1.18 20.98 -23.60
N ASP A 518 1.23 21.24 -24.91
CA ASP A 518 0.12 21.85 -25.65
C ASP A 518 -1.13 20.98 -25.62
N TYR A 519 -0.96 19.66 -25.68
CA TYR A 519 -2.08 18.73 -25.56
C TYR A 519 -2.73 18.79 -24.18
N ILE A 520 -1.94 18.76 -23.11
CA ILE A 520 -2.45 18.89 -21.72
C ILE A 520 -3.11 20.25 -21.51
N LEU A 521 -2.53 21.34 -22.04
CA LEU A 521 -3.13 22.67 -22.02
C LEU A 521 -4.49 22.71 -22.74
N SER A 522 -4.65 21.95 -23.82
CA SER A 522 -5.93 21.84 -24.52
C SER A 522 -7.02 21.19 -23.65
N ILE A 523 -6.66 20.18 -22.84
CA ILE A 523 -7.55 19.53 -21.89
C ILE A 523 -7.94 20.53 -20.78
N SER A 524 -6.95 21.23 -20.22
CA SER A 524 -7.17 22.28 -19.20
C SER A 524 -8.16 23.35 -19.66
N ARG A 525 -8.01 23.85 -20.90
CA ARG A 525 -8.94 24.84 -21.48
C ARG A 525 -10.36 24.29 -21.58
N LYS A 526 -10.53 23.07 -22.10
CA LYS A 526 -11.86 22.45 -22.22
C LYS A 526 -12.54 22.21 -20.86
N ILE A 527 -11.80 21.90 -19.79
CA ILE A 527 -12.35 21.83 -18.43
C ILE A 527 -12.80 23.21 -17.95
N ARG A 528 -12.02 24.27 -18.23
CA ARG A 528 -12.37 25.65 -17.86
C ARG A 528 -13.65 26.14 -18.55
N ASP A 529 -13.85 25.72 -19.79
CA ASP A 529 -15.01 26.09 -20.60
C ASP A 529 -16.27 25.26 -20.28
N SER A 530 -16.19 24.33 -19.32
CA SER A 530 -17.29 23.43 -18.95
C SER A 530 -18.42 24.11 -18.15
N LYS A 531 -19.46 23.34 -17.81
CA LYS A 531 -20.57 23.78 -16.94
C LYS A 531 -20.32 23.55 -15.44
N LEU A 532 -19.09 23.22 -15.04
CA LEU A 532 -18.73 23.10 -13.62
C LEU A 532 -18.77 24.49 -12.93
N PRO A 533 -18.97 24.54 -11.60
CA PRO A 533 -18.83 25.78 -10.84
C PRO A 533 -17.41 26.35 -10.92
N GLU A 534 -17.29 27.68 -10.87
CA GLU A 534 -16.01 28.37 -11.09
C GLU A 534 -14.92 27.97 -10.09
N TRP A 535 -15.30 27.74 -8.84
CA TRP A 535 -14.36 27.29 -7.81
C TRP A 535 -13.81 25.90 -8.12
N LEU A 536 -14.64 24.99 -8.64
CA LEU A 536 -14.24 23.62 -8.95
C LEU A 536 -13.41 23.57 -10.24
N LYS A 537 -13.77 24.36 -11.25
CA LYS A 537 -12.93 24.57 -12.44
C LYS A 537 -11.53 25.04 -12.06
N THR A 538 -11.45 26.02 -11.16
CA THR A 538 -10.18 26.55 -10.65
C THR A 538 -9.41 25.46 -9.91
N ALA A 539 -10.04 24.80 -8.93
CA ALA A 539 -9.42 23.76 -8.12
C ALA A 539 -8.87 22.59 -8.96
N VAL A 540 -9.66 22.11 -9.92
CA VAL A 540 -9.29 21.02 -10.83
C VAL A 540 -8.14 21.42 -11.74
N ASN A 541 -8.18 22.62 -12.32
CA ASN A 541 -7.09 23.08 -13.18
C ASN A 541 -5.79 23.27 -12.41
N THR A 542 -5.86 23.71 -11.15
CA THR A 542 -4.68 23.80 -10.28
C THR A 542 -4.13 22.43 -9.88
N SER A 543 -4.96 21.38 -9.84
CA SER A 543 -4.54 20.03 -9.47
C SER A 543 -4.12 19.15 -10.65
N LEU A 544 -4.23 19.64 -11.89
CA LEU A 544 -3.78 18.93 -13.09
C LEU A 544 -2.29 18.61 -13.00
N THR A 545 -1.97 17.33 -12.89
CA THR A 545 -0.60 16.86 -12.67
C THR A 545 -0.24 15.80 -13.70
N PRO A 546 0.68 16.06 -14.64
CA PRO A 546 1.24 15.02 -15.49
C PRO A 546 2.15 14.11 -14.68
N LEU A 547 1.91 12.80 -14.74
CA LEU A 547 2.68 11.75 -14.07
C LEU A 547 3.39 10.92 -15.13
N THR A 548 4.71 10.75 -15.02
CA THR A 548 5.44 9.84 -15.92
C THR A 548 5.59 8.48 -15.26
N TYR A 549 5.06 7.44 -15.89
CA TYR A 549 5.18 6.05 -15.46
C TYR A 549 5.75 5.20 -16.59
N MET A 550 6.96 4.66 -16.40
CA MET A 550 7.68 3.86 -17.41
C MET A 550 7.62 4.50 -18.82
N GLU A 551 8.08 5.74 -18.94
CA GLU A 551 8.10 6.55 -20.17
C GLU A 551 6.74 6.99 -20.75
N HIS A 552 5.63 6.68 -20.07
CA HIS A 552 4.29 7.08 -20.50
C HIS A 552 3.72 8.13 -19.57
N THR A 553 3.21 9.24 -20.12
CA THR A 553 2.62 10.31 -19.32
C THR A 553 1.13 10.10 -19.13
N VAL A 554 0.71 9.99 -17.88
CA VAL A 554 -0.68 9.94 -17.42
C VAL A 554 -1.06 11.29 -16.82
N LEU A 555 -2.18 11.87 -17.21
CA LEU A 555 -2.68 13.09 -16.59
C LEU A 555 -3.57 12.73 -15.40
N MET A 556 -3.13 13.09 -14.20
CA MET A 556 -3.89 12.96 -12.97
C MET A 556 -4.66 14.26 -12.68
N ILE A 557 -5.90 14.09 -12.24
CA ILE A 557 -6.78 15.16 -11.78
C ILE A 557 -7.20 14.82 -10.35
N GLU A 558 -6.74 15.58 -9.35
CA GLU A 558 -7.25 15.46 -7.97
C GLU A 558 -8.48 16.34 -7.80
N ILE A 559 -9.58 15.75 -7.33
CA ILE A 559 -10.84 16.42 -7.04
C ILE A 559 -11.09 16.37 -5.54
N LYS A 560 -11.27 17.55 -4.94
CA LYS A 560 -11.61 17.70 -3.51
C LYS A 560 -13.07 18.11 -3.38
N ALA A 561 -13.82 17.39 -2.55
CA ALA A 561 -15.18 17.75 -2.24
C ALA A 561 -15.22 19.08 -1.48
N GLY A 562 -16.20 19.92 -1.82
CA GLY A 562 -16.43 21.21 -1.17
C GLY A 562 -17.18 21.08 0.16
N ASN A 563 -17.79 22.17 0.59
CA ASN A 563 -18.69 22.20 1.75
C ASN A 563 -20.16 21.99 1.38
N GLU A 564 -20.47 21.88 0.10
CA GLU A 564 -21.84 21.72 -0.42
C GLU A 564 -21.84 20.89 -1.71
N PRO A 565 -22.99 20.28 -2.08
CA PRO A 565 -23.13 19.57 -3.33
C PRO A 565 -22.89 20.44 -4.57
N VAL A 566 -22.21 19.86 -5.55
CA VAL A 566 -21.82 20.45 -6.82
C VAL A 566 -22.79 20.01 -7.92
N TRP A 567 -23.38 21.00 -8.57
CA TRP A 567 -24.20 20.82 -9.75
C TRP A 567 -23.37 20.99 -11.03
N TYR A 568 -23.69 20.22 -12.06
CA TYR A 568 -23.15 20.35 -13.40
C TYR A 568 -24.23 20.84 -14.35
N GLY A 569 -24.23 22.15 -14.63
CA GLY A 569 -25.43 22.82 -15.15
C GLY A 569 -26.60 22.64 -14.17
N ASP A 570 -27.72 22.11 -14.66
CA ASP A 570 -28.94 21.91 -13.86
C ASP A 570 -29.07 20.50 -13.27
N LYS A 571 -28.00 19.70 -13.34
CA LYS A 571 -28.01 18.27 -12.98
C LYS A 571 -27.04 17.97 -11.85
N LEU A 572 -27.48 17.12 -10.92
CA LEU A 572 -26.65 16.62 -9.83
C LEU A 572 -26.19 15.20 -10.18
N TYR A 573 -24.88 14.96 -10.13
CA TYR A 573 -24.30 13.64 -10.39
C TYR A 573 -23.66 13.07 -9.12
N ILE A 574 -23.76 11.76 -8.93
CA ILE A 574 -23.07 11.02 -7.86
C ILE A 574 -22.40 9.75 -8.40
N ARG A 575 -21.58 9.12 -7.57
CA ARG A 575 -21.04 7.77 -7.79
C ARG A 575 -21.42 6.92 -6.58
N ASP A 576 -22.12 5.82 -6.82
CA ASP A 576 -22.45 4.82 -5.80
C ASP A 576 -21.39 3.71 -5.78
N GLY A 577 -21.27 2.99 -4.65
CA GLY A 577 -20.20 2.05 -4.27
C GLY A 577 -19.78 1.02 -5.33
N HIS A 578 -20.66 0.71 -6.28
CA HIS A 578 -20.43 -0.31 -7.30
C HIS A 578 -20.28 0.23 -8.73
N GLU A 579 -20.52 1.52 -8.99
CA GLU A 579 -20.54 2.08 -10.35
C GLU A 579 -19.44 3.11 -10.63
N LYS A 580 -18.66 2.87 -11.70
CA LYS A 580 -17.60 3.78 -12.16
C LYS A 580 -18.11 4.95 -13.04
N LYS A 581 -19.42 5.10 -13.19
CA LYS A 581 -20.04 6.10 -14.07
C LYS A 581 -20.83 7.12 -13.25
N PRO A 582 -20.92 8.37 -13.70
CA PRO A 582 -21.69 9.38 -13.00
C PRO A 582 -23.18 9.07 -13.19
N GLN A 583 -23.93 8.99 -12.09
CA GLN A 583 -25.37 8.81 -12.10
C GLN A 583 -26.05 10.15 -11.82
N GLU A 584 -26.96 10.55 -12.71
CA GLU A 584 -27.82 11.71 -12.47
C GLU A 584 -28.85 11.36 -11.39
N VAL A 585 -28.93 12.19 -10.35
CA VAL A 585 -29.90 12.02 -9.27
C VAL A 585 -30.95 13.13 -9.29
N SER A 586 -32.17 12.77 -8.91
CA SER A 586 -33.30 13.71 -8.85
C SER A 586 -34.23 13.39 -7.66
N GLY A 587 -35.03 14.38 -7.25
CA GLY A 587 -36.03 14.21 -6.20
C GLY A 587 -35.44 13.90 -4.82
N GLY A 588 -35.98 12.88 -4.14
CA GLY A 588 -35.59 12.53 -2.76
C GLY A 588 -34.12 12.13 -2.59
N GLN A 589 -33.47 11.67 -3.65
CA GLN A 589 -32.04 11.33 -3.63
C GLN A 589 -31.15 12.57 -3.51
N THR A 590 -31.60 13.74 -3.99
CA THR A 590 -30.88 15.01 -3.83
C THR A 590 -30.68 15.33 -2.35
N ALA A 591 -31.70 15.13 -1.51
CA ALA A 591 -31.59 15.38 -0.07
C ALA A 591 -30.54 14.48 0.61
N ALA A 592 -30.40 13.23 0.16
CA ALA A 592 -29.35 12.33 0.64
C ALA A 592 -27.94 12.84 0.33
N VAL A 593 -27.73 13.43 -0.85
CA VAL A 593 -26.44 14.06 -1.20
C VAL A 593 -26.12 15.23 -0.28
N TYR A 594 -27.10 16.09 0.04
CA TYR A 594 -26.88 17.19 0.98
C TYR A 594 -26.49 16.71 2.39
N ASN A 595 -26.95 15.54 2.81
CA ASN A 595 -26.56 14.97 4.11
C ASN A 595 -25.08 14.54 4.15
N LEU A 596 -24.46 14.23 3.01
CA LEU A 596 -23.03 13.89 2.94
C LEU A 596 -22.10 15.08 3.26
N PHE A 597 -22.65 16.30 3.32
CA PHE A 597 -21.90 17.53 3.56
C PHE A 597 -22.12 18.15 4.95
N ARG A 598 -22.94 17.52 5.80
CA ARG A 598 -23.27 18.02 7.13
C ARG A 598 -22.19 17.75 8.16
#